data_AF-A0A323UFW3-F1
#
_entry.id   AF-A0A323UFW3-F1
#
_cell.length_a   1.000
_cell.length_b   1.000
_cell.length_c   1.000
_cell.angle_alpha   90.00
_cell.angle_beta   90.00
_cell.angle_gamma   90.00
#
_symmetry.space_group_name_H-M   'P 1'
#
loop_
_entity.id
_entity.type
_entity.pdbx_description
1 polymer ?
#
loop_
_entity_poly.entity_id
_entity_poly.type
_entity_poly.pdbx_seq_one_letter_code
_entity_poly.pdbx_strand_id
1 'polypeptide(L)'
;MTITQFSYLIDSKQPLTDSRMRQGWDLFLSAYNDNERVQKPFEGIFASRKCWWPLPEYNYQSHELPSANVIEVAQQANESEFIGEGLASSGFSASSGQSVCIDITGFMRPHILYFLKYLKEAGLKQIDMIYTEPEHYSRKAETTFSIDDVVKVRSVLGYEGQHVPGMDGDALIVGVGYDHGLMSRVILEKESARLIQLHCFPSLSADMYHESILRLDRVASASKARDHEYVIFSSANDPFVTAAELSRAYAKLKGAGLSNLYLSPLATKPHTLGFGLFYLRELEGTASSLIFPFSARYSRETGKGLGRSWVYPIIF
;
A
#
# COMPACT_ATOMS: atom_id res chain seq x y z
N MET A 1 3.46 -24.03 19.43
CA MET A 1 3.09 -22.87 18.60
C MET A 1 3.91 -21.69 19.10
N THR A 2 4.76 -21.10 18.26
CA THR A 2 5.79 -20.13 18.68
C THR A 2 5.36 -18.69 18.47
N ILE A 3 5.87 -17.78 19.31
CA ILE A 3 5.65 -16.32 19.32
C ILE A 3 5.86 -15.67 17.94
N THR A 4 6.66 -16.29 17.06
CA THR A 4 6.94 -15.84 15.68
C THR A 4 5.74 -15.83 14.74
N GLN A 5 4.67 -16.60 15.02
CA GLN A 5 3.53 -16.69 14.11
C GLN A 5 2.62 -15.44 14.15
N PHE A 6 2.69 -14.63 15.21
CA PHE A 6 1.85 -13.43 15.39
C PHE A 6 2.65 -12.13 15.54
N SER A 7 3.98 -12.16 15.34
CA SER A 7 4.82 -10.98 15.51
C SER A 7 4.41 -9.81 14.59
N TYR A 8 3.90 -10.11 13.39
CA TYR A 8 3.38 -9.11 12.45
C TYR A 8 2.04 -8.48 12.87
N LEU A 9 1.37 -9.01 13.90
CA LEU A 9 0.15 -8.43 14.46
C LEU A 9 0.44 -7.54 15.68
N ILE A 10 1.67 -7.55 16.18
CA ILE A 10 2.06 -6.70 17.29
C ILE A 10 2.15 -5.27 16.76
N ASP A 11 1.27 -4.40 17.25
CA ASP A 11 1.35 -2.98 16.96
C ASP A 11 2.71 -2.46 17.45
N SER A 12 3.56 -2.16 16.49
CA SER A 12 4.89 -1.60 16.69
C SER A 12 5.01 -0.23 16.02
N LYS A 13 3.89 0.40 15.68
CA LYS A 13 3.86 1.74 15.09
C LYS A 13 4.46 2.73 16.07
N GLN A 14 5.39 3.54 15.57
CA GLN A 14 6.09 4.54 16.37
C GLN A 14 6.00 5.91 15.70
N PRO A 15 5.93 7.02 16.46
CA PRO A 15 6.11 8.34 15.89
C PRO A 15 7.54 8.51 15.36
N LEU A 16 7.69 9.14 14.21
CA LEU A 16 9.00 9.57 13.72
C LEU A 16 9.44 10.80 14.53
N THR A 17 10.34 10.57 15.48
CA THR A 17 10.91 11.62 16.33
C THR A 17 12.27 12.07 15.81
N ASP A 18 12.72 13.27 16.19
CA ASP A 18 14.06 13.75 15.85
C ASP A 18 15.17 12.80 16.31
N SER A 19 14.97 12.14 17.46
CA SER A 19 15.90 11.13 17.97
C SER A 19 16.01 9.95 17.00
N ARG A 20 14.86 9.46 16.50
CA ARG A 20 14.83 8.38 15.51
C ARG A 20 15.44 8.81 14.17
N MET A 21 15.16 10.03 13.70
CA MET A 21 15.77 10.59 12.49
C MET A 21 17.30 10.70 12.60
N ARG A 22 17.82 11.01 13.80
CA ARG A 22 19.26 11.09 14.09
C ARG A 22 19.95 9.74 14.28
N GLN A 23 19.24 8.71 14.74
CA GLN A 23 19.76 7.33 14.75
C GLN A 23 20.11 6.87 13.33
N GLY A 24 19.25 7.26 12.38
CA GLY A 24 19.48 7.08 10.96
C GLY A 24 19.47 5.63 10.50
N TRP A 25 19.76 5.45 9.21
CA TRP A 25 19.80 4.15 8.53
C TRP A 25 21.01 4.06 7.60
N ASP A 26 21.41 2.85 7.21
CA ASP A 26 22.47 2.69 6.21
C ASP A 26 21.97 3.08 4.83
N LEU A 27 20.74 2.68 4.50
CA LEU A 27 20.07 3.01 3.25
C LEU A 27 18.68 3.60 3.53
N PHE A 28 18.47 4.83 3.06
CA PHE A 28 17.18 5.50 3.09
C PHE A 28 16.69 5.81 1.67
N LEU A 29 15.48 5.36 1.35
CA LEU A 29 14.85 5.49 0.03
C LEU A 29 13.57 6.31 0.15
N SER A 30 13.36 7.25 -0.75
CA SER A 30 12.06 7.94 -0.89
C SER A 30 11.77 8.23 -2.35
N ALA A 31 10.49 8.14 -2.73
CA ALA A 31 10.04 8.52 -4.06
C ALA A 31 9.93 10.04 -4.15
N TYR A 32 10.66 10.65 -5.09
CA TYR A 32 10.67 12.10 -5.25
C TYR A 32 9.28 12.63 -5.59
N ASN A 33 8.90 13.70 -4.89
CA ASN A 33 7.63 14.38 -5.03
C ASN A 33 7.80 15.82 -4.50
N ASP A 34 7.10 16.79 -5.10
CA ASP A 34 7.15 18.20 -4.68
C ASP A 34 6.51 18.46 -3.31
N ASN A 35 5.83 17.47 -2.74
CA ASN A 35 5.16 17.58 -1.46
C ASN A 35 6.14 17.67 -0.29
N GLU A 36 5.93 18.65 0.59
CA GLU A 36 6.70 18.81 1.83
C GLU A 36 6.70 17.56 2.72
N ARG A 37 5.66 16.72 2.65
CA ARG A 37 5.56 15.44 3.37
C ARG A 37 6.64 14.44 2.96
N VAL A 38 7.22 14.61 1.78
CA VAL A 38 8.28 13.76 1.24
C VAL A 38 9.62 14.47 1.44
N GLN A 39 9.70 15.75 1.10
CA GLN A 39 10.95 16.51 1.15
C GLN A 39 11.47 16.72 2.58
N LYS A 40 10.62 17.15 3.52
CA LYS A 40 11.06 17.47 4.89
C LYS A 40 11.60 16.25 5.64
N PRO A 41 10.94 15.07 5.63
CA PRO A 41 11.52 13.87 6.23
C PRO A 41 12.86 13.47 5.60
N PHE A 42 12.98 13.54 4.27
CA PHE A 42 14.21 13.16 3.57
C PHE A 42 15.40 14.04 3.95
N GLU A 43 15.17 15.35 4.06
CA GLU A 43 16.20 16.30 4.49
C GLU A 43 16.66 16.02 5.93
N GLY A 44 15.71 15.81 6.85
CA GLY A 44 15.98 15.66 8.27
C GLY A 44 16.54 14.29 8.70
N ILE A 45 16.31 13.24 7.93
CA ILE A 45 16.78 11.89 8.25
C ILE A 45 18.28 11.75 7.98
N PHE A 46 19.01 11.19 8.94
CA PHE A 46 20.39 10.76 8.72
C PHE A 46 20.43 9.40 8.05
N ALA A 47 21.24 9.26 7.01
CA ALA A 47 21.58 7.95 6.48
C ALA A 47 22.94 7.96 5.79
N SER A 48 23.62 6.81 5.80
CA SER A 48 24.90 6.62 5.08
C SER A 48 24.70 6.81 3.57
N ARG A 49 23.57 6.35 3.04
CA ARG A 49 23.13 6.59 1.67
C ARG A 49 21.65 6.98 1.63
N LYS A 50 21.35 8.13 1.04
CA LYS A 50 19.98 8.61 0.77
C LYS A 50 19.74 8.63 -0.73
N CYS A 51 18.59 8.11 -1.18
CA CYS A 51 18.26 8.07 -2.60
C CYS A 51 16.84 8.58 -2.87
N TRP A 52 16.73 9.52 -3.80
CA TRP A 52 15.50 9.96 -4.44
C TRP A 52 15.19 9.08 -5.64
N TRP A 53 13.98 8.54 -5.70
CA TRP A 53 13.50 7.79 -6.84
C TRP A 53 12.41 8.57 -7.58
N PRO A 54 12.70 9.13 -8.76
CA PRO A 54 11.67 9.71 -9.62
C PRO A 54 10.77 8.59 -10.12
N LEU A 55 9.46 8.68 -9.86
CA LEU A 55 8.50 7.70 -10.36
C LEU A 55 8.02 8.11 -11.76
N PRO A 56 8.02 7.20 -12.76
CA PRO A 56 7.50 7.48 -14.10
C PRO A 56 6.05 8.01 -14.08
N GLU A 57 5.24 7.57 -13.12
CA GLU A 57 3.85 7.97 -12.93
C GLU A 57 3.66 9.46 -12.63
N TYR A 58 4.70 10.12 -12.10
CA TYR A 58 4.71 11.55 -11.84
C TYR A 58 5.21 12.37 -13.03
N ASN A 59 5.83 11.73 -14.04
CA ASN A 59 6.23 12.34 -15.30
C ASN A 59 7.13 13.59 -15.13
N TYR A 60 8.03 13.58 -14.13
CA TYR A 60 9.02 14.64 -13.94
C TYR A 60 10.02 14.70 -15.09
N GLN A 61 10.40 15.91 -15.49
CA GLN A 61 11.50 16.16 -16.41
C GLN A 61 12.82 16.28 -15.62
N SER A 62 13.96 15.96 -16.24
CA SER A 62 15.27 15.96 -15.54
C SER A 62 15.64 17.32 -14.91
N HIS A 63 15.14 18.44 -15.44
CA HIS A 63 15.38 19.78 -14.86
C HIS A 63 14.49 20.10 -13.65
N GLU A 64 13.43 19.32 -13.42
CA GLU A 64 12.55 19.43 -12.25
C GLU A 64 13.07 18.60 -11.07
N LEU A 65 14.05 17.73 -11.30
CA LEU A 65 14.60 16.83 -10.28
C LEU A 65 15.73 17.48 -9.49
N PRO A 66 15.96 17.04 -8.24
CA PRO A 66 17.12 17.47 -7.46
C PRO A 66 18.45 17.12 -8.15
N SER A 67 19.47 17.94 -7.96
CA SER A 67 20.79 17.72 -8.57
C SER A 67 21.62 16.60 -7.91
N ALA A 68 21.22 16.14 -6.73
CA ALA A 68 21.95 15.16 -5.94
C ALA A 68 21.04 14.05 -5.43
N ASN A 69 21.63 12.88 -5.17
CA ASN A 69 20.96 11.70 -4.61
C ASN A 69 19.84 11.12 -5.46
N VAL A 70 19.68 11.54 -6.72
CA VAL A 70 18.66 11.01 -7.62
C VAL A 70 19.16 9.72 -8.27
N ILE A 71 18.34 8.67 -8.20
CA ILE A 71 18.52 7.42 -8.93
C ILE A 71 17.44 7.37 -10.00
N GLU A 72 17.81 7.72 -11.22
CA GLU A 72 16.93 7.52 -12.38
C GLU A 72 16.90 6.02 -12.68
N VAL A 73 15.77 5.40 -12.36
CA VAL A 73 15.45 4.05 -12.82
C VAL A 73 14.85 4.21 -14.20
N ALA A 74 15.32 3.42 -15.17
CA ALA A 74 14.79 3.49 -16.52
C ALA A 74 13.26 3.27 -16.52
N GLN A 75 12.57 3.73 -17.56
CA GLN A 75 11.13 3.51 -17.66
C GLN A 75 10.86 2.01 -17.84
N GLN A 76 10.58 1.33 -16.72
CA GLN A 76 10.37 -0.11 -16.67
C GLN A 76 8.91 -0.48 -16.92
N ALA A 77 8.67 -1.72 -17.33
CA ALA A 77 7.34 -2.17 -17.73
C ALA A 77 6.41 -2.46 -16.54
N ASN A 78 6.97 -2.74 -15.36
CA ASN A 78 6.22 -3.17 -14.18
C ASN A 78 6.97 -2.91 -12.87
N GLU A 79 6.27 -3.11 -11.74
CA GLU A 79 6.81 -2.85 -10.39
C GLU A 79 8.06 -3.67 -10.09
N SER A 80 8.18 -4.89 -10.64
CA SER A 80 9.28 -5.79 -10.29
C SER A 80 10.63 -5.32 -10.82
N GLU A 81 10.65 -4.93 -12.09
CA GLU A 81 11.82 -4.37 -12.77
C GLU A 81 12.22 -3.05 -12.12
N PHE A 82 11.23 -2.16 -11.87
CA PHE A 82 11.47 -0.85 -11.28
C PHE A 82 12.09 -0.96 -9.88
N ILE A 83 11.53 -1.79 -9.00
CA ILE A 83 12.04 -1.95 -7.63
C ILE A 83 13.39 -2.68 -7.63
N GLY A 84 13.56 -3.72 -8.45
CA GLY A 84 14.79 -4.49 -8.51
C GLY A 84 15.99 -3.64 -8.98
N GLU A 85 15.83 -2.91 -10.08
CA GLU A 85 16.86 -2.00 -10.58
C GLU A 85 17.09 -0.84 -9.61
N GLY A 86 16.03 -0.20 -9.11
CA GLY A 86 16.14 0.90 -8.18
C GLY A 86 16.93 0.53 -6.92
N LEU A 87 16.67 -0.64 -6.33
CA LEU A 87 17.39 -1.12 -5.15
C LEU A 87 18.87 -1.36 -5.48
N ALA A 88 19.16 -2.07 -6.57
CA ALA A 88 20.54 -2.33 -7.00
C ALA A 88 21.32 -1.03 -7.23
N SER A 89 20.74 -0.08 -7.96
CA SER A 89 21.33 1.23 -8.24
C SER A 89 21.48 2.09 -6.99
N SER A 90 20.61 1.90 -6.00
CA SER A 90 20.70 2.54 -4.68
C SER A 90 21.75 1.90 -3.77
N GLY A 91 22.48 0.88 -4.22
CA GLY A 91 23.52 0.21 -3.45
C GLY A 91 22.99 -0.79 -2.42
N PHE A 92 21.74 -1.24 -2.57
CA PHE A 92 21.21 -2.29 -1.72
C PHE A 92 21.94 -3.62 -1.97
N SER A 93 22.39 -4.25 -0.89
CA SER A 93 22.86 -5.63 -0.85
C SER A 93 22.16 -6.39 0.28
N ALA A 94 21.65 -7.58 -0.03
CA ALA A 94 20.99 -8.43 0.96
C ALA A 94 21.96 -8.99 2.01
N SER A 95 23.23 -9.20 1.63
CA SER A 95 24.24 -9.83 2.48
C SER A 95 24.97 -8.87 3.42
N SER A 96 24.76 -7.55 3.29
CA SER A 96 25.51 -6.55 4.05
C SER A 96 25.01 -6.37 5.48
N GLY A 97 23.84 -6.91 5.84
CA GLY A 97 23.21 -6.68 7.15
C GLY A 97 22.80 -5.22 7.40
N GLN A 98 22.75 -4.41 6.34
CA GLN A 98 22.42 -2.99 6.41
C GLN A 98 21.00 -2.75 6.97
N SER A 99 20.87 -1.65 7.71
CA SER A 99 19.59 -1.10 8.10
C SER A 99 18.96 -0.33 6.94
N VAL A 100 17.75 -0.74 6.53
CA VAL A 100 17.03 -0.15 5.39
C VAL A 100 15.77 0.53 5.87
N CYS A 101 15.54 1.75 5.40
CA CYS A 101 14.30 2.49 5.60
C CYS A 101 13.73 3.00 4.28
N ILE A 102 12.43 2.82 4.10
CA ILE A 102 11.70 3.26 2.91
C ILE A 102 10.61 4.23 3.33
N ASP A 103 10.73 5.49 2.93
CA ASP A 103 9.61 6.43 3.01
C ASP A 103 8.60 6.14 1.90
N ILE A 104 7.51 5.48 2.29
CA ILE A 104 6.43 5.07 1.40
C ILE A 104 5.52 6.25 1.01
N THR A 105 5.71 7.45 1.55
CA THR A 105 4.83 8.61 1.33
C THR A 105 4.64 8.97 -0.14
N GLY A 106 5.71 8.90 -0.94
CA GLY A 106 5.67 9.17 -2.39
C GLY A 106 5.44 7.93 -3.26
N PHE A 107 5.50 6.71 -2.72
CA PHE A 107 5.41 5.50 -3.53
C PHE A 107 3.98 5.10 -3.90
N MET A 108 3.81 4.48 -5.07
CA MET A 108 2.53 3.87 -5.44
C MET A 108 2.25 2.65 -4.55
N ARG A 109 0.96 2.37 -4.30
CA ARG A 109 0.54 1.23 -3.45
C ARG A 109 1.09 -0.12 -3.96
N PRO A 110 1.12 -0.41 -5.27
CA PRO A 110 1.78 -1.60 -5.81
C PRO A 110 3.29 -1.66 -5.50
N HIS A 111 4.00 -0.53 -5.52
CA HIS A 111 5.42 -0.46 -5.14
C HIS A 111 5.63 -0.86 -3.68
N ILE A 112 4.75 -0.40 -2.77
CA ILE A 112 4.82 -0.76 -1.34
C ILE A 112 4.69 -2.27 -1.15
N LEU A 113 3.71 -2.88 -1.82
CA LEU A 113 3.53 -4.34 -1.79
C LEU A 113 4.76 -5.05 -2.33
N TYR A 114 5.27 -4.63 -3.49
CA TYR A 114 6.43 -5.27 -4.09
C TYR A 114 7.70 -5.13 -3.24
N PHE A 115 7.93 -3.99 -2.58
CA PHE A 115 9.03 -3.85 -1.62
C PHE A 115 8.98 -4.91 -0.52
N LEU A 116 7.80 -5.16 0.07
CA LEU A 116 7.65 -6.17 1.12
C LEU A 116 8.02 -7.56 0.62
N LYS A 117 7.49 -7.95 -0.56
CA LYS A 117 7.76 -9.24 -1.17
C LYS A 117 9.25 -9.40 -1.50
N TYR A 118 9.82 -8.44 -2.21
CA TYR A 118 11.21 -8.47 -2.64
C TYR A 118 12.19 -8.53 -1.47
N LEU A 119 12.00 -7.69 -0.44
CA LEU A 119 12.93 -7.63 0.69
C LEU A 119 12.83 -8.87 1.59
N LYS A 120 11.64 -9.45 1.72
CA LYS A 120 11.46 -10.76 2.38
C LYS A 120 12.20 -11.86 1.63
N GLU A 121 12.06 -11.92 0.31
CA GLU A 121 12.71 -12.93 -0.54
C GLU A 121 14.24 -12.74 -0.61
N ALA A 122 14.71 -11.50 -0.54
CA ALA A 122 16.11 -11.17 -0.37
C ALA A 122 16.67 -11.63 1.00
N GLY A 123 15.82 -12.09 1.92
CA GLY A 123 16.24 -12.65 3.21
C GLY A 123 16.49 -11.61 4.30
N LEU A 124 16.01 -10.37 4.13
CA LEU A 124 16.03 -9.41 5.22
C LEU A 124 15.14 -9.89 6.35
N LYS A 125 15.57 -9.62 7.59
CA LYS A 125 14.80 -9.96 8.79
C LYS A 125 13.91 -8.81 9.24
N GLN A 126 14.37 -7.58 9.02
CA GLN A 126 13.67 -6.38 9.41
C GLN A 126 14.01 -5.22 8.47
N ILE A 127 13.02 -4.35 8.25
CA ILE A 127 13.16 -3.02 7.64
C ILE A 127 12.28 -2.03 8.39
N ASP A 128 12.50 -0.74 8.17
CA ASP A 128 11.53 0.28 8.56
C ASP A 128 10.83 0.86 7.33
N MET A 129 9.53 1.15 7.48
CA MET A 129 8.80 1.96 6.51
C MET A 129 8.30 3.23 7.17
N ILE A 130 8.43 4.37 6.50
CA ILE A 130 7.96 5.67 6.99
C ILE A 130 6.78 6.13 6.17
N TYR A 131 5.76 6.68 6.84
CA TYR A 131 4.67 7.39 6.18
C TYR A 131 4.38 8.69 6.91
N THR A 132 4.32 9.77 6.15
CA THR A 132 3.91 11.08 6.66
C THR A 132 2.50 11.38 6.20
N GLU A 133 1.57 11.62 7.13
CA GLU A 133 0.19 12.01 6.86
C GLU A 133 0.11 13.44 6.28
N PRO A 134 -0.90 13.77 5.47
CA PRO A 134 -1.22 15.16 5.17
C PRO A 134 -1.88 15.83 6.36
N GLU A 135 -1.69 17.14 6.49
CA GLU A 135 -2.51 17.94 7.41
C GLU A 135 -3.95 18.05 6.89
N HIS A 136 -4.11 18.39 5.60
CA HIS A 136 -5.40 18.39 4.91
C HIS A 136 -5.26 17.94 3.43
N TYR A 137 -6.29 17.31 2.86
CA TYR A 137 -6.34 17.02 1.41
C TYR A 137 -6.79 18.25 0.61
N SER A 138 -6.20 18.47 -0.57
CA SER A 138 -6.32 19.73 -1.31
C SER A 138 -7.70 19.96 -1.95
N ARG A 139 -8.46 18.91 -2.29
CA ARG A 139 -9.75 19.02 -3.00
C ARG A 139 -10.93 18.32 -2.33
N LYS A 140 -10.81 17.93 -1.04
CA LYS A 140 -11.84 17.16 -0.34
C LYS A 140 -12.35 16.01 -1.24
N ALA A 141 -13.67 15.87 -1.46
CA ALA A 141 -14.26 14.73 -2.17
C ALA A 141 -13.95 14.65 -3.68
N GLU A 142 -13.43 15.72 -4.29
CA GLU A 142 -12.98 15.75 -5.69
C GLU A 142 -11.48 15.49 -5.86
N THR A 143 -10.81 14.98 -4.82
CA THR A 143 -9.39 14.63 -4.92
C THR A 143 -9.22 13.38 -5.78
N THR A 144 -8.95 13.57 -7.07
CA THR A 144 -8.58 12.49 -7.99
C THR A 144 -7.10 12.16 -7.82
N PHE A 145 -6.78 10.91 -7.46
CA PHE A 145 -5.40 10.45 -7.28
C PHE A 145 -4.80 9.96 -8.60
N SER A 146 -5.59 9.26 -9.40
CA SER A 146 -5.27 8.89 -10.78
C SER A 146 -5.78 9.95 -11.76
N ILE A 147 -4.93 10.43 -12.65
CA ILE A 147 -5.31 11.46 -13.64
C ILE A 147 -6.01 10.84 -14.86
N ASP A 148 -5.56 9.66 -15.27
CA ASP A 148 -6.10 8.95 -16.45
C ASP A 148 -7.06 7.82 -16.04
N ASP A 149 -7.85 7.35 -17.00
CA ASP A 149 -8.70 6.16 -16.86
C ASP A 149 -7.88 4.95 -16.37
N VAL A 150 -8.50 4.14 -15.50
CA VAL A 150 -7.93 2.86 -15.08
C VAL A 150 -7.69 2.02 -16.32
N VAL A 151 -6.43 1.68 -16.54
CA VAL A 151 -5.97 0.92 -17.72
C VAL A 151 -6.41 -0.53 -17.56
N LYS A 152 -6.22 -1.10 -16.37
CA LYS A 152 -6.51 -2.51 -16.09
C LYS A 152 -6.56 -2.81 -14.60
N VAL A 153 -7.46 -3.71 -14.20
CA VAL A 153 -7.38 -4.40 -12.90
C VAL A 153 -6.55 -5.66 -13.08
N ARG A 154 -5.45 -5.82 -12.34
CA ARG A 154 -4.62 -7.03 -12.38
C ARG A 154 -4.06 -7.35 -11.01
N SER A 155 -3.55 -8.57 -10.85
CA SER A 155 -2.74 -8.91 -9.68
C SER A 155 -1.45 -8.09 -9.64
N VAL A 156 -1.06 -7.70 -8.43
CA VAL A 156 0.26 -7.12 -8.15
C VAL A 156 1.29 -8.24 -8.28
N LEU A 157 2.44 -7.95 -8.90
CA LEU A 157 3.46 -8.96 -9.14
C LEU A 157 3.97 -9.58 -7.83
N GLY A 158 4.06 -10.90 -7.78
CA GLY A 158 4.43 -11.65 -6.57
C GLY A 158 3.26 -11.89 -5.60
N TYR A 159 2.05 -11.48 -5.96
CA TYR A 159 0.83 -11.62 -5.18
C TYR A 159 -0.33 -12.23 -5.98
N GLU A 160 -0.02 -12.99 -7.02
CA GLU A 160 -1.00 -13.58 -7.94
C GLU A 160 -1.82 -14.69 -7.30
N GLY A 161 -1.26 -15.40 -6.32
CA GLY A 161 -1.90 -16.56 -5.71
C GLY A 161 -2.10 -17.74 -6.65
N GLN A 162 -2.57 -18.86 -6.10
CA GLN A 162 -3.15 -19.94 -6.90
C GLN A 162 -4.59 -19.58 -7.28
N HIS A 163 -5.15 -20.31 -8.25
CA HIS A 163 -6.56 -20.15 -8.61
C HIS A 163 -7.27 -21.50 -8.60
N VAL A 164 -8.42 -21.54 -7.92
CA VAL A 164 -9.30 -22.71 -7.88
C VAL A 164 -10.47 -22.47 -8.83
N PRO A 165 -10.77 -23.39 -9.78
CA PRO A 165 -11.82 -23.18 -10.77
C PRO A 165 -13.25 -23.05 -10.22
N GLY A 166 -13.52 -23.59 -9.02
CA GLY A 166 -14.81 -23.43 -8.36
C GLY A 166 -14.92 -22.00 -7.83
N MET A 167 -15.84 -21.20 -8.37
CA MET A 167 -15.98 -19.77 -8.05
C MET A 167 -17.12 -19.46 -7.08
N ASP A 168 -17.87 -20.47 -6.65
CA ASP A 168 -19.09 -20.29 -5.82
C ASP A 168 -18.81 -19.69 -4.43
N GLY A 169 -17.58 -19.84 -3.95
CA GLY A 169 -17.12 -19.30 -2.67
C GLY A 169 -16.20 -18.09 -2.79
N ASP A 170 -16.15 -17.43 -3.95
CA ASP A 170 -15.21 -16.34 -4.20
C ASP A 170 -15.55 -15.14 -3.30
N ALA A 171 -14.54 -14.51 -2.73
CA ALA A 171 -14.69 -13.33 -1.89
C ALA A 171 -13.71 -12.23 -2.31
N LEU A 172 -14.18 -11.00 -2.30
CA LEU A 172 -13.40 -9.80 -2.55
C LEU A 172 -13.44 -8.91 -1.29
N ILE A 173 -12.27 -8.67 -0.69
CA ILE A 173 -12.12 -7.66 0.37
C ILE A 173 -11.55 -6.38 -0.23
N VAL A 174 -12.32 -5.29 -0.20
CA VAL A 174 -11.92 -3.96 -0.67
C VAL A 174 -11.66 -3.04 0.52
N GLY A 175 -10.45 -2.48 0.59
CA GLY A 175 -10.15 -1.36 1.48
C GLY A 175 -10.82 -0.08 0.99
N VAL A 176 -11.78 0.45 1.73
CA VAL A 176 -12.57 1.62 1.30
C VAL A 176 -11.75 2.90 1.45
N GLY A 177 -11.46 3.51 0.30
CA GLY A 177 -10.74 4.77 0.19
C GLY A 177 -11.57 5.85 -0.49
N TYR A 178 -10.90 6.94 -0.87
CA TYR A 178 -11.54 8.11 -1.47
C TYR A 178 -11.80 8.00 -2.97
N ASP A 179 -11.02 7.17 -3.66
CA ASP A 179 -11.11 7.04 -5.11
C ASP A 179 -12.17 6.00 -5.50
N HIS A 180 -13.42 6.47 -5.58
CA HIS A 180 -14.56 5.65 -5.98
C HIS A 180 -14.42 5.06 -7.40
N GLY A 181 -13.70 5.73 -8.30
CA GLY A 181 -13.45 5.22 -9.65
C GLY A 181 -12.65 3.92 -9.60
N LEU A 182 -11.54 3.92 -8.85
CA LEU A 182 -10.72 2.73 -8.63
C LEU A 182 -11.52 1.60 -7.96
N MET A 183 -12.32 1.90 -6.94
CA MET A 183 -13.14 0.91 -6.23
C MET A 183 -14.17 0.27 -7.17
N SER A 184 -14.86 1.09 -7.96
CA SER A 184 -15.90 0.63 -8.88
C SER A 184 -15.34 -0.37 -9.90
N ARG A 185 -14.15 -0.09 -10.44
CA ARG A 185 -13.50 -0.97 -11.42
C ARG A 185 -13.18 -2.34 -10.83
N VAL A 186 -12.68 -2.40 -9.60
CA VAL A 186 -12.35 -3.67 -8.94
C VAL A 186 -13.60 -4.48 -8.62
N ILE A 187 -14.66 -3.82 -8.15
CA ILE A 187 -15.93 -4.50 -7.83
C ILE A 187 -16.57 -5.09 -9.08
N LEU A 188 -16.56 -4.34 -10.20
CA LEU A 188 -17.10 -4.83 -11.46
C LEU A 188 -16.25 -5.97 -12.05
N GLU A 189 -14.92 -5.91 -11.94
CA GLU A 189 -14.03 -6.99 -12.38
C GLU A 189 -14.28 -8.32 -11.62
N LYS A 190 -14.77 -8.23 -10.38
CA LYS A 190 -15.07 -9.36 -9.50
C LYS A 190 -16.54 -9.36 -9.06
N GLU A 191 -17.46 -9.06 -9.98
CA GLU A 191 -18.89 -8.88 -9.66
C GLU A 191 -19.58 -10.13 -9.10
N SER A 192 -19.04 -11.33 -9.38
CA SER A 192 -19.56 -12.60 -8.87
C SER A 192 -19.04 -12.96 -7.48
N ALA A 193 -17.98 -12.29 -7.01
CA ALA A 193 -17.42 -12.56 -5.69
C ALA A 193 -18.27 -11.89 -4.61
N ARG A 194 -18.36 -12.53 -3.44
CA ARG A 194 -18.89 -11.93 -2.24
C ARG A 194 -18.09 -10.69 -1.87
N LEU A 195 -18.73 -9.53 -1.79
CA LEU A 195 -18.08 -8.28 -1.42
C LEU A 195 -17.99 -8.10 0.10
N ILE A 196 -16.78 -7.86 0.59
CA ILE A 196 -16.49 -7.46 1.96
C ILE A 196 -15.82 -6.09 1.90
N GLN A 197 -16.39 -5.13 2.62
CA GLN A 197 -15.88 -3.77 2.66
C GLN A 197 -15.08 -3.58 3.95
N LEU A 198 -13.82 -3.15 3.82
CA LEU A 198 -12.97 -2.80 4.94
C LEU A 198 -12.88 -1.28 5.09
N HIS A 199 -13.67 -0.79 6.03
CA HIS A 199 -13.82 0.62 6.38
C HIS A 199 -12.72 1.03 7.35
N CYS A 200 -12.13 2.21 7.14
CA CYS A 200 -10.94 2.64 7.88
C CYS A 200 -11.19 3.93 8.66
N PHE A 201 -10.75 3.97 9.92
CA PHE A 201 -10.88 5.13 10.82
C PHE A 201 -9.56 5.47 11.53
N PRO A 202 -9.31 6.75 11.90
CA PRO A 202 -10.09 7.92 11.51
C PRO A 202 -9.93 8.20 10.01
N SER A 203 -11.00 8.61 9.35
CA SER A 203 -10.87 9.18 8.02
C SER A 203 -10.22 10.56 8.14
N LEU A 204 -9.27 10.87 7.26
CA LEU A 204 -8.63 12.19 7.21
C LEU A 204 -9.64 13.31 6.84
N SER A 205 -10.77 12.94 6.25
CA SER A 205 -11.93 13.79 6.05
C SER A 205 -13.21 12.96 6.12
N ALA A 206 -14.09 13.31 7.08
CA ALA A 206 -15.37 12.63 7.30
C ALA A 206 -16.32 12.75 6.10
N ASP A 207 -16.39 13.94 5.50
CA ASP A 207 -17.26 14.20 4.33
C ASP A 207 -16.87 13.32 3.13
N MET A 208 -15.57 13.22 2.85
CA MET A 208 -15.05 12.38 1.76
C MET A 208 -15.36 10.90 1.98
N TYR A 209 -15.29 10.46 3.23
CA TYR A 209 -15.57 9.08 3.60
C TYR A 209 -17.06 8.74 3.42
N HIS A 210 -17.97 9.60 3.88
CA HIS A 210 -19.41 9.41 3.67
C HIS A 210 -19.78 9.35 2.19
N GLU A 211 -19.22 10.26 1.37
CA GLU A 211 -19.49 10.26 -0.07
C GLU A 211 -18.94 9.01 -0.75
N SER A 212 -17.76 8.53 -0.32
CA SER A 212 -17.18 7.28 -0.83
C SER A 212 -18.06 6.07 -0.52
N ILE A 213 -18.62 5.99 0.69
CA ILE A 213 -19.59 4.94 1.06
C ILE A 213 -20.85 5.04 0.20
N LEU A 214 -21.43 6.23 0.05
CA LEU A 214 -22.66 6.41 -0.73
C LEU A 214 -22.47 6.02 -2.20
N ARG A 215 -21.30 6.29 -2.77
CA ARG A 215 -20.96 5.87 -4.14
C ARG A 215 -20.72 4.36 -4.22
N LEU A 216 -20.05 3.80 -3.22
CA LEU A 216 -19.79 2.36 -3.13
C LEU A 216 -21.09 1.56 -3.04
N ASP A 217 -22.04 2.00 -2.20
CA ASP A 217 -23.37 1.40 -2.05
C ASP A 217 -24.14 1.36 -3.37
N ARG A 218 -24.02 2.42 -4.21
CA ARG A 218 -24.62 2.44 -5.54
C ARG A 218 -24.02 1.40 -6.48
N VAL A 219 -22.70 1.22 -6.45
CA VAL A 219 -22.02 0.22 -7.30
C VAL A 219 -22.25 -1.20 -6.81
N ALA A 220 -22.19 -1.41 -5.50
CA ALA A 220 -22.50 -2.69 -4.87
C ALA A 220 -23.96 -3.10 -5.15
N SER A 221 -24.90 -2.14 -5.08
CA SER A 221 -26.32 -2.36 -5.41
C SER A 221 -26.58 -2.74 -6.87
N ALA A 222 -25.71 -2.34 -7.79
CA ALA A 222 -25.79 -2.70 -9.21
C ALA A 222 -25.17 -4.08 -9.50
N SER A 223 -24.37 -4.61 -8.57
CA SER A 223 -23.74 -5.92 -8.64
C SER A 223 -24.62 -6.99 -7.97
N LYS A 224 -24.43 -8.27 -8.34
CA LYS A 224 -25.02 -9.41 -7.63
C LYS A 224 -24.50 -9.57 -6.18
N ALA A 225 -23.58 -8.72 -5.75
CA ALA A 225 -23.01 -8.68 -4.39
C ALA A 225 -24.01 -8.37 -3.25
N ARG A 226 -25.29 -8.09 -3.56
CA ARG A 226 -26.30 -7.56 -2.64
C ARG A 226 -26.63 -8.45 -1.42
N ASP A 227 -26.55 -9.78 -1.54
CA ASP A 227 -27.03 -10.69 -0.47
C ASP A 227 -25.97 -10.97 0.61
N HIS A 228 -24.74 -10.47 0.47
CA HIS A 228 -23.61 -10.90 1.29
C HIS A 228 -22.64 -9.79 1.71
N GLU A 229 -23.10 -8.53 1.70
CA GLU A 229 -22.28 -7.40 2.08
C GLU A 229 -21.87 -7.47 3.56
N TYR A 230 -20.58 -7.67 3.79
CA TYR A 230 -20.00 -7.73 5.13
C TYR A 230 -19.08 -6.52 5.32
N VAL A 231 -19.44 -5.63 6.24
CA VAL A 231 -18.61 -4.48 6.59
C VAL A 231 -17.73 -4.85 7.79
N ILE A 232 -16.44 -4.63 7.65
CA ILE A 232 -15.44 -4.74 8.72
C ILE A 232 -14.73 -3.40 8.87
N PHE A 233 -14.20 -3.15 10.07
CA PHE A 233 -13.59 -1.87 10.43
C PHE A 233 -12.12 -2.08 10.83
N SER A 234 -11.26 -1.13 10.46
CA SER A 234 -9.84 -1.10 10.82
C SER A 234 -9.35 0.32 11.08
N SER A 235 -8.13 0.44 11.62
CA SER A 235 -7.37 1.67 11.59
C SER A 235 -7.01 2.08 10.15
N ALA A 236 -7.01 3.39 9.87
CA ALA A 236 -6.56 3.99 8.62
C ALA A 236 -5.03 4.25 8.58
N ASN A 237 -4.35 4.27 9.73
CA ASN A 237 -2.93 4.60 9.81
C ASN A 237 -2.08 3.52 10.50
N ASP A 238 -2.69 2.39 10.82
CA ASP A 238 -2.04 1.29 11.53
C ASP A 238 -2.08 0.00 10.69
N PRO A 239 -0.97 -0.37 10.04
CA PRO A 239 -0.92 -1.58 9.21
C PRO A 239 -1.12 -2.86 10.01
N PHE A 240 -0.72 -2.89 11.29
CA PHE A 240 -0.78 -4.10 12.12
C PHE A 240 -2.21 -4.39 12.55
N VAL A 241 -2.96 -3.34 12.90
CA VAL A 241 -4.42 -3.45 13.15
C VAL A 241 -5.14 -3.89 11.87
N THR A 242 -4.80 -3.32 10.71
CA THR A 242 -5.38 -3.76 9.43
C THR A 242 -5.12 -5.25 9.17
N ALA A 243 -3.89 -5.71 9.36
CA ALA A 243 -3.55 -7.13 9.19
C ALA A 243 -4.34 -8.03 10.17
N ALA A 244 -4.53 -7.59 11.41
CA ALA A 244 -5.30 -8.33 12.42
C ALA A 244 -6.80 -8.44 12.07
N GLU A 245 -7.39 -7.40 11.49
CA GLU A 245 -8.79 -7.41 11.05
C GLU A 245 -8.98 -8.29 9.80
N LEU A 246 -8.02 -8.24 8.86
CA LEU A 246 -8.01 -9.13 7.71
C LEU A 246 -7.88 -10.60 8.10
N SER A 247 -6.98 -10.92 9.04
CA SER A 247 -6.82 -12.27 9.60
C SER A 247 -8.13 -12.81 10.17
N ARG A 248 -8.83 -11.99 10.97
CA ARG A 248 -10.13 -12.33 11.53
C ARG A 248 -11.21 -12.52 10.47
N ALA A 249 -11.25 -11.65 9.46
CA ALA A 249 -12.19 -11.77 8.35
C ALA A 249 -11.92 -13.05 7.53
N TYR A 250 -10.66 -13.34 7.25
CA TYR A 250 -10.23 -14.52 6.51
C TYR A 250 -10.60 -15.83 7.23
N ALA A 251 -10.37 -15.91 8.53
CA ALA A 251 -10.75 -17.08 9.32
C ALA A 251 -12.25 -17.37 9.23
N LYS A 252 -13.09 -16.32 9.28
CA LYS A 252 -14.55 -16.44 9.09
C LYS A 252 -14.92 -16.91 7.68
N LEU A 253 -14.30 -16.32 6.65
CA LEU A 253 -14.55 -16.69 5.26
C LEU A 253 -14.15 -18.14 4.97
N LYS A 254 -12.98 -18.57 5.46
CA LYS A 254 -12.55 -19.98 5.38
C LYS A 254 -13.58 -20.93 5.99
N GLY A 255 -14.07 -20.62 7.18
CA GLY A 255 -15.12 -21.41 7.84
C GLY A 255 -16.45 -21.47 7.06
N ALA A 256 -16.69 -20.52 6.16
CA ALA A 256 -17.87 -20.43 5.32
C ALA A 256 -17.69 -21.01 3.90
N GLY A 257 -16.56 -21.67 3.60
CA GLY A 257 -16.35 -22.34 2.30
C GLY A 257 -15.72 -21.46 1.22
N LEU A 258 -14.80 -20.57 1.58
CA LEU A 258 -14.03 -19.73 0.66
C LEU A 258 -13.27 -20.53 -0.41
N SER A 259 -13.50 -20.23 -1.70
CA SER A 259 -12.76 -20.80 -2.83
C SER A 259 -11.56 -19.96 -3.23
N ASN A 260 -11.78 -18.71 -3.64
CA ASN A 260 -10.72 -17.76 -3.97
C ASN A 260 -10.92 -16.47 -3.18
N LEU A 261 -9.82 -15.88 -2.71
CA LEU A 261 -9.82 -14.59 -2.03
C LEU A 261 -9.11 -13.53 -2.85
N TYR A 262 -9.81 -12.47 -3.18
CA TYR A 262 -9.23 -11.28 -3.80
C TYR A 262 -9.13 -10.17 -2.75
N LEU A 263 -7.96 -9.56 -2.66
CA LEU A 263 -7.70 -8.43 -1.77
C LEU A 263 -7.40 -7.19 -2.61
N SER A 264 -8.00 -6.05 -2.28
CA SER A 264 -7.74 -4.78 -2.98
C SER A 264 -7.57 -3.62 -2.00
N PRO A 265 -6.33 -3.20 -1.69
CA PRO A 265 -6.08 -2.12 -0.75
C PRO A 265 -6.26 -0.74 -1.40
N LEU A 266 -7.49 -0.22 -1.42
CA LEU A 266 -7.80 1.06 -2.06
C LEU A 266 -7.86 2.27 -1.11
N ALA A 267 -7.63 2.05 0.18
CA ALA A 267 -7.66 3.08 1.23
C ALA A 267 -6.33 3.86 1.35
N THR A 268 -5.61 3.78 2.47
CA THR A 268 -4.37 4.54 2.68
C THR A 268 -3.13 3.71 2.35
N LYS A 269 -1.96 4.34 2.35
CA LYS A 269 -0.67 3.62 2.20
C LYS A 269 -0.36 2.71 3.39
N PRO A 270 -0.55 3.12 4.67
CA PRO A 270 -0.48 2.19 5.81
C PRO A 270 -1.46 1.02 5.68
N HIS A 271 -2.66 1.25 5.18
CA HIS A 271 -3.62 0.17 4.94
C HIS A 271 -3.11 -0.83 3.88
N THR A 272 -2.47 -0.33 2.81
CA THR A 272 -1.80 -1.18 1.81
C THR A 272 -0.71 -2.04 2.42
N LEU A 273 0.09 -1.44 3.30
CA LEU A 273 1.12 -2.15 4.06
C LEU A 273 0.49 -3.27 4.92
N GLY A 274 -0.62 -3.01 5.61
CA GLY A 274 -1.36 -4.05 6.34
C GLY A 274 -1.86 -5.21 5.47
N PHE A 275 -2.36 -4.92 4.27
CA PHE A 275 -2.74 -5.95 3.28
C PHE A 275 -1.55 -6.81 2.87
N GLY A 276 -0.41 -6.16 2.59
CA GLY A 276 0.83 -6.85 2.23
C GLY A 276 1.34 -7.75 3.35
N LEU A 277 1.35 -7.26 4.59
CA LEU A 277 1.76 -8.05 5.76
C LEU A 277 0.87 -9.27 5.97
N PHE A 278 -0.45 -9.09 5.93
CA PHE A 278 -1.39 -10.19 6.04
C PHE A 278 -1.17 -11.24 4.95
N TYR A 279 -1.02 -10.81 3.70
CA TYR A 279 -0.80 -11.73 2.58
C TYR A 279 0.48 -12.56 2.76
N LEU A 280 1.61 -11.90 3.02
CA LEU A 280 2.91 -12.56 3.18
C LEU A 280 2.97 -13.54 4.35
N ARG A 281 2.04 -13.42 5.31
CA ARG A 281 2.03 -14.24 6.52
C ARG A 281 1.04 -15.39 6.47
N GLU A 282 -0.11 -15.18 5.85
CA GLU A 282 -1.23 -16.12 5.93
C GLU A 282 -1.69 -16.66 4.58
N LEU A 283 -1.35 -15.99 3.47
CA LEU A 283 -1.93 -16.27 2.15
C LEU A 283 -0.91 -16.72 1.10
N GLU A 284 0.39 -16.69 1.40
CA GLU A 284 1.38 -17.20 0.45
C GLU A 284 1.12 -18.67 0.12
N GLY A 285 1.05 -18.97 -1.18
CA GLY A 285 0.76 -20.30 -1.69
C GLY A 285 -0.71 -20.73 -1.62
N THR A 286 -1.63 -19.87 -1.18
CA THR A 286 -3.07 -20.17 -1.18
C THR A 286 -3.77 -19.65 -2.44
N ALA A 287 -5.05 -19.97 -2.59
CA ALA A 287 -5.92 -19.45 -3.64
C ALA A 287 -6.34 -17.99 -3.35
N SER A 288 -5.35 -17.11 -3.22
CA SER A 288 -5.57 -15.74 -2.76
C SER A 288 -4.65 -14.77 -3.46
N SER A 289 -5.20 -13.65 -3.95
CA SER A 289 -4.49 -12.69 -4.80
C SER A 289 -4.68 -11.26 -4.30
N LEU A 290 -3.64 -10.43 -4.37
CA LEU A 290 -3.79 -8.97 -4.25
C LEU A 290 -3.96 -8.37 -5.64
N ILE A 291 -5.13 -7.81 -5.91
CA ILE A 291 -5.48 -7.16 -7.17
C ILE A 291 -5.53 -5.64 -6.98
N PHE A 292 -5.11 -4.91 -8.01
CA PHE A 292 -5.07 -3.46 -7.99
C PHE A 292 -5.51 -2.88 -9.33
N PRO A 293 -6.26 -1.76 -9.35
CA PRO A 293 -6.57 -0.99 -10.54
C PRO A 293 -5.39 -0.06 -10.88
N PHE A 294 -4.72 -0.34 -11.99
CA PHE A 294 -3.56 0.43 -12.44
C PHE A 294 -4.00 1.58 -13.35
N SER A 295 -3.48 2.77 -13.07
CA SER A 295 -3.63 3.96 -13.91
C SER A 295 -2.27 4.37 -14.48
N ALA A 296 -2.25 4.93 -15.69
CA ALA A 296 -1.01 5.33 -16.36
C ALA A 296 -0.36 6.57 -15.72
N ARG A 297 -1.15 7.44 -15.07
CA ARG A 297 -0.70 8.72 -14.50
C ARG A 297 -1.33 8.98 -13.14
N TYR A 298 -0.53 9.53 -12.24
CA TYR A 298 -0.94 9.93 -10.90
C TYR A 298 -0.63 11.39 -10.63
N SER A 299 -1.42 12.04 -9.77
CA SER A 299 -1.18 13.43 -9.39
C SER A 299 0.11 13.56 -8.58
N ARG A 300 0.96 14.53 -8.96
CA ARG A 300 2.18 14.90 -8.23
C ARG A 300 1.84 15.41 -6.83
N GLU A 301 0.76 16.17 -6.67
CA GLU A 301 0.31 16.67 -5.37
C GLU A 301 -1.15 16.30 -5.09
N THR A 302 -1.40 15.70 -3.93
CA THR A 302 -2.77 15.33 -3.51
C THR A 302 -3.17 15.89 -2.15
N GLY A 303 -2.23 16.42 -1.35
CA GLY A 303 -2.50 16.98 -0.03
C GLY A 303 -1.58 18.14 0.31
N LYS A 304 -2.01 19.00 1.24
CA LYS A 304 -1.25 20.16 1.72
C LYS A 304 -0.94 20.03 3.21
N GLY A 305 0.17 20.63 3.61
CA GLY A 305 0.65 20.64 4.99
C GLY A 305 1.29 19.32 5.43
N LEU A 306 2.07 19.42 6.50
CA LEU A 306 2.84 18.33 7.08
C LEU A 306 2.10 17.80 8.32
N GLY A 307 1.48 16.63 8.21
CA GLY A 307 0.85 15.94 9.33
C GLY A 307 1.86 15.14 10.16
N ARG A 308 1.36 14.13 10.88
CA ARG A 308 2.20 13.24 11.69
C ARG A 308 3.00 12.31 10.79
N SER A 309 4.24 12.05 11.17
CA SER A 309 5.10 11.06 10.53
C SER A 309 5.23 9.83 11.41
N TRP A 310 5.08 8.66 10.82
CA TRP A 310 5.09 7.37 11.51
C TRP A 310 6.21 6.49 10.96
N VAL A 311 6.79 5.68 11.83
CA VAL A 311 7.70 4.58 11.51
C VAL A 311 6.97 3.27 11.78
N TYR A 312 7.03 2.37 10.81
CA TYR A 312 6.51 1.01 10.87
C TYR A 312 7.68 0.03 10.79
N PRO A 313 8.11 -0.55 11.93
CA PRO A 313 9.08 -1.63 11.95
C PRO A 313 8.44 -2.89 11.34
N ILE A 314 8.97 -3.35 10.21
CA ILE A 314 8.48 -4.53 9.51
C ILE A 314 9.43 -5.68 9.77
N ILE A 315 8.92 -6.72 10.42
CA ILE A 315 9.65 -7.95 10.70
C ILE A 315 9.11 -9.05 9.77
N PHE A 316 10.00 -9.72 9.03
CA PHE A 316 9.68 -10.79 8.07
C PHE A 316 9.71 -12.19 8.66
#